data_AF-A0A1H8IR97-F1
#
_entry.id   AF-A0A1H8IR97-F1
#
_cell.length_a   1.000
_cell.length_b   1.000
_cell.length_c   1.000
_cell.angle_alpha   90.00
_cell.angle_beta   90.00
_cell.angle_gamma   90.00
#
_symmetry.space_group_name_H-M   'P 1'
#
loop_
_entity.id
_entity.type
_entity.pdbx_description
1 polymer ?
#
loop_
_entity_poly.entity_id
_entity_poly.type
_entity_poly.pdbx_seq_one_letter_code
_entity_poly.pdbx_strand_id
1 'polypeptide(L)'
;MSYSDKDFTEGKLYKIVYYLYCLTLTSFYFIVANLILIVVVLFVSLAITKALLTMPTAILLIACASLSFGPAWVALLFVMKQVIAGEFVSITRAYMTGYRQHFRQSVIVNGLLNVLFLLTAVNYTIVIQIDSLSFLALPFLIVAALLGCLALYIFPLIIYHPTKLINLIKISFYFAVKKMSKTLVMLSMLVISYLLVRLFPGLFLLLVPGINGWLVMVSCRSLFEHINKHALA
;
A
#
# COMPACT_ATOMS: atom_id res chain seq x y z
N MET A 1 -14.27 37.63 34.07
CA MET A 1 -15.13 36.44 33.92
C MET A 1 -14.38 35.50 32.99
N SER A 2 -13.65 34.53 33.57
CA SER A 2 -12.75 33.63 32.84
C SER A 2 -13.56 32.47 32.29
N TYR A 3 -13.84 32.47 30.99
CA TYR A 3 -14.30 31.26 30.32
C TYR A 3 -13.10 30.32 30.22
N SER A 4 -13.21 29.23 30.97
CA SER A 4 -12.31 28.08 30.93
C SER A 4 -12.31 27.49 29.51
N ASP A 5 -11.35 27.91 28.68
CA ASP A 5 -10.87 27.20 27.49
C ASP A 5 -10.24 25.85 27.92
N LYS A 6 -11.09 24.93 28.40
CA LYS A 6 -10.75 23.51 28.33
C LYS A 6 -10.97 23.11 26.89
N ASP A 7 -9.88 23.19 26.13
CA ASP A 7 -9.72 22.89 24.71
C ASP A 7 -10.76 21.89 24.19
N PHE A 8 -11.70 22.37 23.38
CA PHE A 8 -12.67 21.51 22.67
C PHE A 8 -11.95 20.45 21.79
N THR A 9 -10.70 20.72 21.43
CA THR A 9 -9.79 19.87 20.65
C THR A 9 -9.15 18.73 21.46
N GLU A 10 -9.24 18.74 22.79
CA GLU A 10 -8.68 17.70 23.67
C GLU A 10 -9.68 16.57 23.99
N GLY A 11 -10.94 16.74 23.63
CA GLY A 11 -11.99 15.75 23.86
C GLY A 11 -11.70 14.40 23.17
N LYS A 12 -11.90 13.29 23.90
CA LYS A 12 -11.77 11.92 23.33
C LYS A 12 -12.62 11.72 22.07
N LEU A 13 -13.82 12.31 22.04
CA LEU A 13 -14.72 12.28 20.89
C LEU A 13 -14.13 13.02 19.68
N TYR A 14 -13.58 14.22 19.88
CA TYR A 14 -12.94 14.99 18.81
C TYR A 14 -11.80 14.21 18.15
N LYS A 15 -10.96 13.54 18.95
CA LYS A 15 -9.90 12.66 18.42
C LYS A 15 -10.48 11.53 17.55
N ILE A 16 -11.49 10.81 18.03
CA ILE A 16 -12.10 9.70 17.26
C ILE A 16 -12.67 10.22 15.93
N VAL A 17 -13.39 11.34 15.96
CA VAL A 17 -13.98 11.96 14.76
C VAL A 17 -12.87 12.39 13.79
N TYR A 18 -11.78 12.98 14.30
CA TYR A 18 -10.64 13.38 13.49
C TYR A 18 -9.93 12.17 12.83
N TYR A 19 -9.76 11.06 13.54
CA TYR A 19 -9.21 9.83 12.94
C TYR A 19 -10.13 9.29 11.84
N LEU A 20 -11.45 9.26 12.05
CA LEU A 20 -12.40 8.82 11.03
C LEU A 20 -12.40 9.74 9.80
N TYR A 21 -12.32 11.05 10.02
CA TYR A 21 -12.16 12.05 8.96
C TYR A 21 -10.86 11.83 8.17
N CYS A 22 -9.75 11.54 8.86
CA CYS A 22 -8.48 11.23 8.22
C CYS A 22 -8.56 9.96 7.35
N LEU A 23 -9.13 8.88 7.88
CA LEU A 23 -9.28 7.61 7.15
C LEU A 23 -10.13 7.78 5.88
N THR A 24 -11.26 8.48 5.98
CA THR A 24 -12.16 8.71 4.83
C THR A 24 -11.51 9.60 3.78
N LEU A 25 -10.95 10.75 4.19
CA LEU A 25 -10.42 11.73 3.25
C LEU A 25 -9.14 11.25 2.55
N THR A 26 -8.24 10.56 3.26
CA THR A 26 -7.03 9.98 2.62
C THR A 26 -7.37 8.89 1.63
N SER A 27 -8.38 8.07 1.92
CA SER A 27 -8.85 7.04 0.99
C SER A 27 -9.51 7.64 -0.25
N PHE A 28 -10.29 8.73 -0.08
CA PHE A 28 -10.83 9.49 -1.21
C PHE A 28 -9.70 9.96 -2.14
N TYR A 29 -8.66 10.60 -1.59
CA TYR A 29 -7.51 11.00 -2.39
C TYR A 29 -6.77 9.84 -3.05
N PHE A 30 -6.65 8.70 -2.36
CA PHE A 30 -6.06 7.49 -2.91
C PHE A 30 -6.84 6.95 -4.11
N ILE A 31 -8.17 6.95 -4.05
CA ILE A 31 -9.03 6.54 -5.16
C ILE A 31 -8.89 7.52 -6.32
N VAL A 32 -8.96 8.83 -6.06
CA VAL A 32 -8.80 9.87 -7.09
C VAL A 32 -7.44 9.77 -7.78
N ALA A 33 -6.36 9.56 -7.01
CA ALA A 33 -5.01 9.40 -7.57
C ALA A 33 -4.84 8.11 -8.40
N ASN A 34 -5.70 7.11 -8.20
CA ASN A 34 -5.73 5.85 -8.94
C ASN A 34 -6.92 5.74 -9.91
N LEU A 35 -7.58 6.86 -10.24
CA LEU A 35 -8.75 6.83 -11.12
C LEU A 35 -8.43 6.19 -12.48
N ILE A 36 -7.24 6.48 -13.04
CA ILE A 36 -6.77 5.89 -14.30
C ILE A 36 -6.70 4.37 -14.19
N LEU A 37 -6.12 3.83 -13.10
CA LEU A 37 -6.05 2.40 -12.86
C LEU A 37 -7.44 1.77 -12.80
N ILE A 38 -8.38 2.40 -12.08
CA ILE A 38 -9.75 1.91 -11.95
C ILE A 38 -10.43 1.84 -13.32
N VAL A 39 -10.34 2.93 -14.11
CA VAL A 39 -10.92 2.97 -15.46
C VAL A 39 -10.31 1.91 -16.37
N VAL A 40 -8.98 1.72 -16.34
CA VAL A 40 -8.30 0.70 -17.14
C VAL A 40 -8.73 -0.71 -16.73
N VAL A 41 -8.85 -1.00 -15.43
CA VAL A 41 -9.33 -2.31 -14.95
C VAL A 41 -10.76 -2.59 -15.42
N LEU A 42 -11.65 -1.58 -15.36
CA LEU A 42 -13.03 -1.70 -15.86
C LEU A 42 -13.08 -1.88 -17.38
N PHE A 43 -12.25 -1.15 -18.12
CA PHE A 43 -12.15 -1.30 -19.57
C PHE A 43 -11.65 -2.69 -19.95
N VAL A 44 -10.57 -3.16 -19.31
CA VAL A 44 -9.98 -4.48 -19.55
C VAL A 44 -10.97 -5.60 -19.23
N SER A 45 -11.71 -5.51 -18.11
CA SER A 45 -12.69 -6.53 -17.75
C SER A 45 -13.81 -6.65 -18.81
N LEU A 46 -14.34 -5.53 -19.27
CA LEU A 46 -15.34 -5.48 -20.35
C LEU A 46 -14.77 -5.99 -21.67
N ALA A 47 -13.56 -5.58 -22.03
CA ALA A 47 -12.91 -5.95 -23.29
C ALA A 47 -12.60 -7.46 -23.36
N ILE A 48 -12.19 -8.08 -22.25
CA ILE A 48 -11.99 -9.53 -22.17
C ILE A 48 -13.33 -10.26 -22.37
N THR A 49 -14.41 -9.83 -21.70
CA THR A 49 -15.74 -10.44 -21.86
C THR A 49 -16.26 -10.35 -23.30
N LYS A 50 -15.89 -9.30 -24.03
CA LYS A 50 -16.24 -9.11 -25.44
C LYS A 50 -15.22 -9.72 -26.42
N ALA A 51 -14.24 -10.46 -25.93
CA ALA A 51 -13.14 -11.04 -26.71
C ALA A 51 -12.37 -10.01 -27.56
N LEU A 52 -12.37 -8.73 -27.15
CA LEU A 52 -11.67 -7.63 -27.82
C LEU A 52 -10.19 -7.55 -27.46
N LEU A 53 -9.79 -8.20 -26.36
CA LEU A 53 -8.44 -8.10 -25.80
C LEU A 53 -7.93 -9.49 -25.37
N THR A 54 -6.65 -9.75 -25.60
CA THR A 54 -6.00 -10.99 -25.14
C THR A 54 -5.46 -10.82 -23.72
N MET A 55 -5.35 -11.93 -22.97
CA MET A 55 -4.83 -11.91 -21.58
C MET A 55 -3.46 -11.22 -21.45
N PRO A 56 -2.46 -11.44 -22.33
CA PRO A 56 -1.17 -10.75 -22.21
C PRO A 56 -1.28 -9.23 -22.34
N THR A 57 -2.09 -8.76 -23.30
CA THR A 57 -2.30 -7.31 -23.51
C THR A 57 -3.08 -6.67 -22.36
N ALA A 58 -4.05 -7.38 -21.77
CA ALA A 58 -4.76 -6.97 -20.57
C ALA A 58 -3.80 -6.74 -19.39
N ILE A 59 -2.93 -7.70 -19.14
CA ILE A 59 -1.99 -7.66 -18.02
C ILE A 59 -1.01 -6.48 -18.17
N LEU A 60 -0.48 -6.26 -19.38
CA LEU A 60 0.41 -5.13 -19.65
C LEU A 60 -0.27 -3.77 -19.42
N LEU A 61 -1.51 -3.59 -19.89
CA LEU A 61 -2.26 -2.35 -19.66
C LEU A 61 -2.48 -2.08 -18.18
N ILE A 62 -2.86 -3.11 -17.41
CA ILE A 62 -3.05 -3.00 -15.96
C ILE A 62 -1.71 -2.66 -15.27
N ALA A 63 -0.61 -3.30 -15.65
CA ALA A 63 0.71 -3.04 -15.09
C ALA A 63 1.21 -1.62 -15.36
N CYS A 64 0.91 -1.05 -16.54
CA CYS A 64 1.23 0.35 -16.84
C CYS A 64 0.37 1.31 -16.02
N ALA A 65 -0.93 1.05 -15.94
CA ALA A 65 -1.85 1.90 -15.18
C ALA A 65 -1.59 1.83 -13.66
N SER A 66 -1.10 0.69 -13.16
CA SER A 66 -0.80 0.49 -11.74
C SER A 66 0.41 1.29 -11.26
N LEU A 67 1.17 1.96 -12.14
CA LEU A 67 2.28 2.83 -11.76
C LEU A 67 1.84 3.97 -10.83
N SER A 68 0.60 4.45 -10.94
CA SER A 68 0.03 5.47 -10.04
C SER A 68 -0.16 4.99 -8.60
N PHE A 69 -0.24 3.66 -8.39
CA PHE A 69 -0.49 3.06 -7.09
C PHE A 69 0.62 3.40 -6.09
N GLY A 70 1.88 3.30 -6.51
CA GLY A 70 3.05 3.58 -5.67
C GLY A 70 3.00 4.96 -4.99
N PRO A 71 2.99 6.06 -5.75
CA PRO A 71 2.95 7.41 -5.15
C PRO A 71 1.67 7.68 -4.37
N ALA A 72 0.53 7.15 -4.82
CA ALA A 72 -0.73 7.28 -4.09
C ALA A 72 -0.68 6.58 -2.72
N TRP A 73 -0.09 5.39 -2.67
CA TRP A 73 0.06 4.61 -1.44
C TRP A 73 1.05 5.26 -0.47
N VAL A 74 2.20 5.72 -0.96
CA VAL A 74 3.18 6.44 -0.13
C VAL A 74 2.61 7.75 0.41
N ALA A 75 1.84 8.50 -0.38
CA ALA A 75 1.16 9.70 0.08
C ALA A 75 0.18 9.42 1.22
N LEU A 76 -0.60 8.33 1.11
CA LEU A 76 -1.53 7.90 2.15
C LEU A 76 -0.76 7.54 3.44
N LEU A 77 0.29 6.71 3.33
CA LEU A 77 1.13 6.33 4.46
C LEU A 77 1.83 7.54 5.11
N PHE A 78 2.20 8.55 4.32
CA PHE A 78 2.80 9.79 4.81
C PHE A 78 1.83 10.59 5.69
N VAL A 79 0.56 10.71 5.27
CA VAL A 79 -0.48 11.33 6.12
C VAL A 79 -0.69 10.52 7.40
N MET A 80 -0.78 9.19 7.28
CA MET A 80 -0.97 8.31 8.43
C MET A 80 0.17 8.41 9.44
N LYS A 81 1.42 8.58 8.98
CA LYS A 81 2.58 8.83 9.84
C LYS A 81 2.36 10.04 10.75
N GLN A 82 1.92 11.17 10.18
CA GLN A 82 1.71 12.43 10.92
C GLN A 82 0.54 12.29 11.91
N VAL A 83 -0.56 11.69 11.46
CA VAL A 83 -1.77 11.49 12.29
C VAL A 83 -1.50 10.56 13.47
N ILE A 84 -0.76 9.47 13.25
CA ILE A 84 -0.37 8.53 14.32
C ILE A 84 0.62 9.18 15.30
N ALA A 85 1.44 10.14 14.86
CA ALA A 85 2.29 10.94 15.73
C ALA A 85 1.50 11.93 16.60
N GLY A 86 0.20 12.11 16.35
CA GLY A 86 -0.67 13.04 17.08
C GLY A 86 -0.71 14.43 16.47
N GLU A 87 -0.17 14.62 15.26
CA GLU A 87 -0.17 15.91 14.59
C GLU A 87 -1.53 16.21 13.95
N PHE A 88 -2.07 17.41 14.21
CA PHE A 88 -3.23 17.93 13.49
C PHE A 88 -2.75 18.59 12.19
N VAL A 89 -3.04 17.94 11.07
CA VAL A 89 -2.51 18.34 9.76
C VAL A 89 -3.65 18.51 8.76
N SER A 90 -3.48 19.46 7.85
CA SER A 90 -4.35 19.54 6.68
C SER A 90 -4.08 18.31 5.80
N ILE A 91 -4.98 17.32 5.84
CA ILE A 91 -4.85 16.04 5.13
C ILE A 91 -4.59 16.26 3.63
N THR A 92 -5.30 17.19 3.00
CA THR A 92 -5.11 17.53 1.58
C THR A 92 -3.68 17.98 1.29
N ARG A 93 -3.17 18.92 2.10
CA ARG A 93 -1.82 19.44 1.93
C ARG A 93 -0.79 18.35 2.22
N ALA A 94 -0.96 17.60 3.31
CA ALA A 94 -0.06 16.52 3.70
C ALA A 94 -0.01 15.40 2.64
N TYR A 95 -1.16 15.01 2.08
CA TYR A 95 -1.23 14.01 1.02
C TYR A 95 -0.48 14.49 -0.23
N MET A 96 -0.75 15.71 -0.69
CA MET A 96 -0.10 16.27 -1.88
C MET A 96 1.41 16.47 -1.67
N THR A 97 1.84 16.85 -0.46
CA THR A 97 3.26 16.93 -0.10
C THR A 97 3.91 15.55 -0.15
N GLY A 98 3.33 14.54 0.49
CA GLY A 98 3.86 13.17 0.48
C GLY A 98 3.91 12.58 -0.93
N TYR A 99 2.87 12.84 -1.73
CA TYR A 99 2.81 12.41 -3.13
C TYR A 99 3.95 12.99 -3.95
N ARG A 100 4.20 14.29 -3.86
CA ARG A 100 5.26 14.99 -4.62
C ARG A 100 6.66 14.63 -4.14
N GLN A 101 6.87 14.63 -2.82
CA GLN A 101 8.18 14.41 -2.21
C GLN A 101 8.73 13.01 -2.52
N HIS A 102 7.87 11.99 -2.53
CA HIS A 102 8.27 10.61 -2.73
C HIS A 102 7.86 10.06 -4.11
N PHE A 103 7.42 10.91 -5.04
CA PHE A 103 6.90 10.49 -6.34
C PHE A 103 7.87 9.58 -7.11
N ARG A 104 9.08 10.08 -7.39
CA ARG A 104 10.05 9.36 -8.21
C ARG A 104 10.43 8.01 -7.60
N GLN A 105 10.72 8.00 -6.30
CA GLN A 105 11.17 6.78 -5.61
C GLN A 105 10.05 5.74 -5.53
N SER A 106 8.82 6.17 -5.22
CA SER A 106 7.66 5.28 -5.13
C SER A 106 7.25 4.70 -6.50
N VAL A 107 7.31 5.49 -7.57
CA VAL A 107 7.06 5.00 -8.94
C VAL A 107 8.11 3.97 -9.36
N ILE A 108 9.40 4.23 -9.12
CA ILE A 108 10.47 3.28 -9.48
C ILE A 108 10.31 1.96 -8.71
N VAL A 109 10.09 2.04 -7.39
CA VAL A 109 9.88 0.85 -6.55
C VAL A 109 8.64 0.07 -6.99
N ASN A 110 7.52 0.76 -7.21
CA ASN A 110 6.28 0.14 -7.64
C ASN A 110 6.42 -0.48 -9.04
N GLY A 111 7.08 0.19 -9.98
CA GLY A 111 7.39 -0.35 -11.30
C GLY A 111 8.23 -1.62 -11.23
N LEU A 112 9.28 -1.63 -10.39
CA LEU A 112 10.10 -2.81 -10.18
C LEU A 112 9.29 -3.98 -9.58
N LEU A 113 8.46 -3.71 -8.56
CA LEU A 113 7.58 -4.72 -7.97
C LEU A 113 6.60 -5.26 -9.01
N ASN A 114 5.98 -4.40 -9.82
CA ASN A 114 5.08 -4.82 -10.90
C ASN A 114 5.79 -5.75 -11.90
N VAL A 115 7.02 -5.42 -12.33
CA VAL A 115 7.80 -6.28 -13.23
C VAL A 115 8.10 -7.64 -12.60
N LEU A 116 8.48 -7.67 -11.32
CA LEU A 116 8.76 -8.93 -10.60
C LEU A 116 7.50 -9.78 -10.41
N PHE A 117 6.36 -9.16 -10.09
CA PHE A 117 5.07 -9.84 -10.01
C PHE A 117 4.64 -10.38 -11.39
N LEU A 118 4.82 -9.59 -12.46
CA LEU A 118 4.50 -10.00 -13.82
C LEU A 118 5.32 -11.20 -14.24
N LEU A 119 6.65 -11.16 -14.04
CA LEU A 119 7.54 -12.26 -14.37
C LEU A 119 7.17 -13.53 -13.59
N THR A 120 6.88 -13.38 -12.30
CA THR A 120 6.44 -14.50 -11.44
C THR A 120 5.11 -15.08 -11.94
N ALA A 121 4.13 -14.23 -12.27
CA ALA A 121 2.82 -14.66 -12.74
C ALA A 121 2.89 -15.39 -14.10
N VAL A 122 3.63 -14.85 -15.06
CA VAL A 122 3.81 -15.46 -16.39
C VAL A 122 4.47 -16.84 -16.27
N ASN A 123 5.56 -16.94 -15.51
CA ASN A 123 6.25 -18.22 -15.30
C ASN A 123 5.35 -19.23 -14.57
N TYR A 124 4.60 -18.79 -13.56
CA TYR A 124 3.62 -19.63 -12.88
C TYR A 124 2.58 -20.18 -13.86
N THR A 125 2.01 -19.34 -14.74
CA THR A 125 1.03 -19.78 -15.76
C THR A 125 1.62 -20.79 -16.74
N ILE A 126 2.87 -20.62 -17.18
CA ILE A 126 3.54 -21.57 -18.07
C ILE A 126 3.74 -22.92 -17.35
N VAL A 127 4.20 -22.88 -16.11
CA VAL A 127 4.51 -24.07 -15.31
C VAL A 127 3.28 -24.92 -15.03
N ILE A 128 2.13 -24.32 -14.74
CA ILE A 128 0.89 -25.08 -14.48
C ILE A 128 0.27 -25.68 -15.74
N GLN A 129 0.67 -25.23 -16.94
CA GLN A 129 0.19 -25.77 -18.22
C GLN A 129 1.02 -26.98 -18.69
N ILE A 130 2.19 -27.19 -18.11
CA ILE A 130 3.12 -28.26 -18.49
C ILE A 130 3.23 -29.23 -17.32
N ASP A 131 2.57 -30.39 -17.41
CA ASP A 131 2.49 -31.37 -16.31
C ASP A 131 3.85 -31.74 -15.72
N SER A 132 4.87 -31.90 -16.56
CA SER A 132 6.24 -32.24 -16.14
C SER A 132 6.93 -31.14 -15.32
N LEU A 133 6.45 -29.90 -15.37
CA LEU A 133 6.99 -28.76 -14.63
C LEU A 133 6.14 -28.38 -13.42
N SER A 134 4.96 -28.98 -13.23
CA SER A 134 3.98 -28.61 -12.18
C SER A 134 4.56 -28.50 -10.77
N PHE A 135 5.61 -29.26 -10.44
CA PHE A 135 6.33 -29.17 -9.16
C PHE A 135 6.96 -27.77 -8.90
N LEU A 136 7.24 -26.99 -9.94
CA LEU A 136 7.76 -25.62 -9.86
C LEU A 136 6.68 -24.58 -9.49
N ALA A 137 5.40 -24.94 -9.51
CA ALA A 137 4.31 -24.02 -9.21
C ALA A 137 4.40 -23.47 -7.77
N LEU A 138 4.75 -24.35 -6.81
CA LEU A 138 4.90 -23.97 -5.40
C LEU A 138 6.04 -22.95 -5.19
N PRO A 139 7.26 -23.15 -5.73
CA PRO A 139 8.32 -22.14 -5.71
C PRO A 139 7.87 -20.75 -6.22
N PHE A 140 7.17 -20.67 -7.35
CA PHE A 140 6.70 -19.37 -7.87
C PHE A 140 5.66 -18.71 -6.96
N LEU A 141 4.79 -19.49 -6.32
CA LEU A 141 3.84 -18.97 -5.32
C LEU A 141 4.58 -18.42 -4.09
N ILE A 142 5.61 -19.11 -3.61
CA ILE A 142 6.46 -18.64 -2.51
C ILE A 142 7.14 -17.31 -2.88
N VAL A 143 7.67 -17.20 -4.10
CA VAL A 143 8.28 -15.95 -4.59
C VAL A 143 7.25 -14.81 -4.63
N ALA A 144 6.04 -15.06 -5.14
CA ALA A 144 4.97 -14.06 -5.15
C ALA A 144 4.58 -13.60 -3.73
N ALA A 145 4.45 -14.54 -2.79
CA ALA A 145 4.17 -14.23 -1.39
C ALA A 145 5.29 -13.38 -0.76
N LEU A 146 6.56 -13.72 -1.05
CA LEU A 146 7.71 -12.96 -0.57
C LEU A 146 7.74 -11.54 -1.14
N LEU A 147 7.42 -11.35 -2.42
CA LEU A 147 7.28 -10.01 -3.02
C LEU A 147 6.18 -9.20 -2.33
N GLY A 148 5.05 -9.83 -1.98
CA GLY A 148 3.99 -9.21 -1.19
C GLY A 148 4.47 -8.76 0.19
N CYS A 149 5.19 -9.62 0.90
CA CYS A 149 5.81 -9.29 2.18
C CYS A 149 6.80 -8.13 2.07
N LEU A 150 7.60 -8.09 1.00
CA LEU A 150 8.53 -7.00 0.76
C LEU A 150 7.79 -5.67 0.55
N ALA A 151 6.76 -5.66 -0.28
CA ALA A 151 5.98 -4.46 -0.58
C ALA A 151 5.40 -3.80 0.69
N LEU A 152 4.97 -4.61 1.66
CA LEU A 152 4.45 -4.13 2.95
C LEU A 152 5.43 -3.25 3.74
N TYR A 153 6.74 -3.51 3.61
CA TYR A 153 7.78 -2.77 4.33
C TYR A 153 8.48 -1.71 3.49
N ILE A 154 8.61 -1.91 2.18
CA ILE A 154 9.34 -0.95 1.31
C ILE A 154 8.67 0.43 1.33
N PHE A 155 7.34 0.49 1.19
CA PHE A 155 6.64 1.79 1.10
C PHE A 155 6.73 2.62 2.40
N PRO A 156 6.51 2.06 3.60
CA PRO A 156 6.81 2.75 4.84
C PRO A 156 8.27 3.19 4.96
N LEU A 157 9.23 2.36 4.53
CA LEU A 157 10.66 2.68 4.60
C LEU A 157 11.03 3.90 3.76
N ILE A 158 10.41 4.10 2.58
CA ILE A 158 10.60 5.30 1.75
C ILE A 158 10.34 6.58 2.55
N ILE A 159 9.36 6.55 3.46
CA ILE A 159 8.92 7.71 4.24
C ILE A 159 9.84 7.99 5.44
N TYR A 160 10.38 6.94 6.07
CA TYR A 160 11.28 7.10 7.22
C TYR A 160 12.74 7.33 6.81
N HIS A 161 13.19 6.65 5.75
CA HIS A 161 14.58 6.67 5.32
C HIS A 161 14.67 6.63 3.79
N PRO A 162 14.71 7.79 3.10
CA PRO A 162 14.95 7.85 1.66
C PRO A 162 16.40 7.42 1.36
N THR A 163 16.60 6.12 1.21
CA THR A 163 17.90 5.49 0.94
C THR A 163 17.94 4.92 -0.47
N LYS A 164 19.12 4.46 -0.91
CA LYS A 164 19.28 3.78 -2.20
C LYS A 164 18.33 2.56 -2.28
N LEU A 165 17.79 2.30 -3.47
CA LEU A 165 16.79 1.25 -3.70
C LEU A 165 17.24 -0.14 -3.23
N ILE A 166 18.52 -0.48 -3.43
CA ILE A 166 19.11 -1.75 -2.96
C ILE A 166 19.05 -1.85 -1.42
N ASN A 167 19.31 -0.75 -0.72
CA ASN A 167 19.24 -0.74 0.74
C ASN A 167 17.81 -0.85 1.22
N LEU A 168 16.85 -0.20 0.56
CA LEU A 168 15.43 -0.37 0.85
C LEU A 168 15.03 -1.85 0.77
N ILE A 169 15.34 -2.53 -0.34
CA ILE A 169 14.99 -3.95 -0.53
C ILE A 169 15.62 -4.83 0.56
N LYS A 170 16.92 -4.64 0.84
CA LYS A 170 17.64 -5.41 1.88
C LYS A 170 17.00 -5.23 3.26
N ILE A 171 16.71 -3.99 3.63
CA ILE A 171 16.11 -3.68 4.93
C ILE A 171 14.68 -4.22 5.00
N SER A 172 13.88 -4.07 3.94
CA SER A 172 12.53 -4.63 3.88
C SER A 172 12.51 -6.14 3.99
N PHE A 173 13.44 -6.83 3.31
CA PHE A 173 13.59 -8.28 3.40
C PHE A 173 13.93 -8.71 4.83
N TYR A 174 14.90 -8.03 5.44
CA TYR A 174 15.28 -8.28 6.82
C TYR A 174 14.10 -8.14 7.79
N PHE A 175 13.29 -7.09 7.65
CA PHE A 175 12.12 -6.89 8.51
C PHE A 175 11.02 -7.91 8.24
N ALA A 176 10.74 -8.22 6.97
CA ALA A 176 9.73 -9.21 6.60
C ALA A 176 9.98 -10.57 7.27
N VAL A 177 11.24 -11.01 7.31
CA VAL A 177 11.64 -12.28 7.93
C VAL A 177 11.75 -12.16 9.45
N LYS A 178 12.45 -11.14 9.97
CA LYS A 178 12.68 -10.97 11.42
C LYS A 178 11.40 -10.73 12.20
N LYS A 179 10.39 -10.10 11.58
CA LYS A 179 9.12 -9.73 12.21
C LYS A 179 7.94 -10.46 11.55
N MET A 180 8.13 -11.75 11.25
CA MET A 180 7.14 -12.63 10.62
C MET A 180 5.73 -12.49 11.24
N SER A 181 5.60 -12.42 12.57
CA SER A 181 4.29 -12.26 13.24
C SER A 181 3.58 -10.97 12.83
N LYS A 182 4.30 -9.84 12.69
CA LYS A 182 3.72 -8.58 12.22
C LYS A 182 3.39 -8.64 10.72
N THR A 183 4.27 -9.26 9.93
CA THR A 183 4.04 -9.49 8.50
C THR A 183 2.74 -10.28 8.26
N LEU A 184 2.51 -11.35 9.04
CA LEU A 184 1.30 -12.16 8.97
C LEU A 184 0.05 -11.38 9.33
N VAL A 185 0.10 -10.51 10.36
CA VAL A 185 -1.03 -9.63 10.71
C VAL A 185 -1.34 -8.64 9.58
N MET A 186 -0.32 -8.05 8.96
CA MET A 186 -0.52 -7.12 7.84
C MET A 186 -1.11 -7.85 6.62
N LEU A 187 -0.63 -9.05 6.31
CA LEU A 187 -1.16 -9.88 5.22
C LEU A 187 -2.60 -10.33 5.48
N SER A 188 -2.90 -10.84 6.68
CA SER A 188 -4.26 -11.29 7.00
C SER A 188 -5.25 -10.13 6.92
N MET A 189 -4.85 -8.94 7.33
CA MET A 189 -5.71 -7.75 7.25
C MET A 189 -5.93 -7.27 5.80
N LEU A 190 -4.95 -7.43 4.91
CA LEU A 190 -5.16 -7.21 3.47
C LEU A 190 -6.16 -8.21 2.89
N VAL A 191 -6.07 -9.49 3.27
CA VAL A 191 -7.01 -10.54 2.82
C VAL A 191 -8.42 -10.27 3.35
N ILE A 192 -8.57 -9.95 4.64
CA ILE A 192 -9.86 -9.60 5.25
C ILE A 192 -10.45 -8.36 4.56
N SER A 193 -9.63 -7.34 4.32
CA SER A 193 -10.04 -6.13 3.61
C SER A 193 -10.57 -6.44 2.21
N TYR A 194 -9.87 -7.29 1.46
CA TYR A 194 -10.31 -7.73 0.13
C TYR A 194 -11.66 -8.45 0.18
N LEU A 195 -11.85 -9.36 1.15
CA LEU A 195 -13.12 -10.06 1.35
C LEU A 195 -14.27 -9.09 1.70
N LEU A 196 -14.01 -8.09 2.54
CA LEU A 196 -15.01 -7.08 2.92
C LEU A 196 -15.45 -6.21 1.73
N VAL A 197 -14.51 -5.76 0.88
CA VAL A 197 -14.85 -5.00 -0.33
C VAL A 197 -15.69 -5.86 -1.28
N ARG A 198 -15.41 -7.17 -1.39
CA ARG A 198 -16.19 -8.07 -2.23
C ARG A 198 -17.63 -8.24 -1.74
N LEU A 199 -17.84 -8.29 -0.42
CA LEU A 199 -19.17 -8.43 0.18
C LEU A 199 -19.96 -7.11 0.17
N PHE A 200 -19.28 -5.98 0.37
CA PHE A 200 -19.89 -4.66 0.55
C PHE A 200 -19.14 -3.56 -0.23
N PRO A 201 -19.24 -3.55 -1.58
CA PRO A 201 -18.35 -2.75 -2.43
C PRO A 201 -18.51 -1.24 -2.27
N GLY A 202 -19.68 -0.73 -1.88
CA GLY A 202 -19.93 0.71 -1.78
C GLY A 202 -19.10 1.38 -0.68
N LEU A 203 -19.43 1.11 0.58
CA LEU A 203 -18.79 1.77 1.73
C LEU A 203 -17.33 1.34 1.92
N PHE A 204 -17.03 0.05 1.73
CA PHE A 204 -15.71 -0.49 2.05
C PHE A 204 -14.66 -0.08 1.02
N LEU A 205 -15.02 0.15 -0.24
CA LEU A 205 -14.06 0.67 -1.23
C LEU A 205 -13.50 2.03 -0.79
N LEU A 206 -14.32 2.87 -0.15
CA LEU A 206 -13.90 4.16 0.39
C LEU A 206 -13.13 4.06 1.71
N LEU A 207 -13.40 3.10 2.60
CA LEU A 207 -12.75 3.05 3.91
C LEU A 207 -11.46 2.21 3.94
N VAL A 208 -11.40 1.19 3.10
CA VAL A 208 -10.37 0.16 3.15
C VAL A 208 -8.95 0.67 2.89
N PRO A 209 -8.68 1.58 1.93
CA PRO A 209 -7.32 2.08 1.71
C PRO A 209 -6.74 2.76 2.96
N GLY A 210 -7.52 3.63 3.60
CA GLY A 210 -7.12 4.37 4.80
C GLY A 210 -6.89 3.45 5.98
N ILE A 211 -7.78 2.48 6.20
CA ILE A 211 -7.63 1.47 7.28
C ILE A 211 -6.35 0.67 7.09
N ASN A 212 -6.09 0.19 5.87
CA ASN A 212 -4.87 -0.58 5.59
C ASN A 212 -3.62 0.27 5.77
N GLY A 213 -3.61 1.51 5.28
CA GLY A 213 -2.45 2.37 5.45
C GLY A 213 -2.19 2.73 6.91
N TRP A 214 -3.24 3.00 7.68
CA TRP A 214 -3.12 3.21 9.12
C TRP A 214 -2.53 1.97 9.81
N LEU A 215 -3.03 0.78 9.50
CA LEU A 215 -2.56 -0.48 10.09
C LEU A 215 -1.10 -0.77 9.73
N VAL A 216 -0.73 -0.57 8.46
CA VAL A 216 0.64 -0.74 7.97
C VAL A 216 1.57 0.20 8.72
N MET A 217 1.20 1.47 8.85
CA MET A 217 2.00 2.46 9.56
C MET A 217 2.12 2.20 11.06
N VAL A 218 1.04 1.81 11.74
CA VAL A 218 1.09 1.44 13.17
C VAL A 218 2.03 0.24 13.39
N SER A 219 1.92 -0.79 12.55
CA SER A 219 2.75 -2.00 12.64
C SER A 219 4.24 -1.70 12.48
N CYS A 220 4.54 -0.74 11.60
CA CYS A 220 5.88 -0.30 11.24
C CYS A 220 6.47 0.77 12.16
N ARG A 221 5.65 1.58 12.85
CA ARG A 221 6.08 2.71 13.68
C ARG A 221 7.18 2.34 14.67
N SER A 222 6.90 1.33 15.50
CA SER A 222 7.86 0.85 16.51
C SER A 222 9.17 0.35 15.89
N LEU A 223 9.14 -0.19 14.67
CA LEU A 223 10.35 -0.70 14.01
C LEU A 223 11.25 0.44 13.54
N PHE A 224 10.68 1.52 13.02
CA PHE A 224 11.45 2.62 12.42
C PHE A 224 11.85 3.70 13.43
N GLU A 225 11.09 3.89 14.51
CA GLU A 225 11.53 4.76 15.62
C GLU A 225 12.81 4.24 16.29
N HIS A 226 13.01 2.92 16.37
CA HIS A 226 14.27 2.34 16.87
C HIS A 226 15.46 2.61 15.94
N ILE A 227 15.27 2.54 14.62
CA ILE A 227 16.35 2.84 13.66
C ILE A 227 16.76 4.31 13.77
N ASN A 228 15.80 5.23 13.89
CA ASN A 228 16.08 6.65 13.99
C ASN A 228 16.90 7.00 15.25
N LYS A 229 16.67 6.29 16.36
CA LYS A 229 17.46 6.47 17.60
C LYS A 229 18.90 5.96 17.49
N HIS A 230 19.16 4.94 16.66
CA HIS A 230 20.51 4.36 16.48
C HIS A 230 21.27 4.91 15.27
N ALA A 231 20.60 5.57 14.33
CA ALA A 231 21.24 6.26 13.20
C ALA A 231 21.71 7.69 13.54
N LEU A 232 21.25 8.23 14.69
CA LEU A 232 21.63 9.54 15.22
C LEU A 232 22.63 9.46 16.41
N ALA A 233 23.16 8.26 16.69
CA ALA A 233 24.22 8.02 17.66
C ALA A 233 25.48 7.55 16.92
#